data_AF-A0A6N7YLU7-F1
#
_entry.id   AF-A0A6N7YLU7-F1
#
_cell.length_a   1.000
_cell.length_b   1.000
_cell.length_c   1.000
_cell.angle_alpha   90.00
_cell.angle_beta   90.00
_cell.angle_gamma   90.00
#
_symmetry.space_group_name_H-M   'P 1'
#
loop_
_entity.id
_entity.type
_entity.pdbx_description
1 polymer ?
#
loop_
_entity_poly.entity_id
_entity_poly.type
_entity_poly.pdbx_seq_one_letter_code
_entity_poly.pdbx_strand_id
1 'polypeptide(L)'
;MRQAPPPDGWSDRSAASLAACLATVLDVDTAAVAIDPFELDPGSGYLRGWLAERGLGLVPVDDPEGFGWAGPWIAAIPDHDPEAHRWVVVFGNPAPAGVVWDPLRPDRQDGPADELLEGYVIAQLAPRLEVKRRGRAAEPGTITAIVVAPDAGAPCVEVPHALAIPGRGLEGDRYAAGRGTFSRGTGYGRDITLVEEELLAVARVDGLPITPVQARRNVAVSGIVLDDLIGERFLLGTAECIGRRRCEPCAHLQRLGPPGILRALVHRGGLRADIVVGGEIAVGDLVVPKR
;
A
#
# COMPACT_ATOMS: atom_id res chain seq x y z
N MET A 1 -2.91 -8.22 -7.33
CA MET A 1 -3.47 -7.63 -8.55
C MET A 1 -3.95 -8.78 -9.41
N ARG A 2 -5.24 -8.85 -9.75
CA ARG A 2 -5.74 -9.88 -10.65
C ARG A 2 -5.30 -9.51 -12.07
N GLN A 3 -4.49 -10.35 -12.71
CA GLN A 3 -4.13 -10.16 -14.11
C GLN A 3 -5.38 -10.39 -14.96
N ALA A 4 -5.90 -9.32 -15.56
CA ALA A 4 -7.08 -9.37 -16.41
C ALA A 4 -6.65 -9.67 -17.84
N PRO A 5 -7.21 -10.67 -18.54
CA PRO A 5 -6.81 -10.96 -19.91
C PRO A 5 -7.19 -9.78 -20.83
N PRO A 6 -6.46 -9.55 -21.95
CA PRO A 6 -6.88 -8.62 -22.98
C PRO A 6 -8.30 -8.92 -23.46
N PRO A 7 -9.08 -7.90 -23.89
CA PRO A 7 -10.43 -8.12 -24.41
C PRO A 7 -10.42 -9.03 -25.65
N ASP A 8 -11.36 -9.99 -25.70
CA ASP A 8 -11.51 -10.88 -26.84
C ASP A 8 -11.92 -10.12 -28.11
N GLY A 9 -11.30 -10.47 -29.24
CA GLY A 9 -11.68 -9.92 -30.56
C GLY A 9 -11.11 -8.53 -30.87
N TRP A 10 -10.30 -7.95 -29.99
CA TRP A 10 -9.61 -6.68 -30.25
C TRP A 10 -8.34 -6.92 -31.06
N SER A 11 -8.28 -6.36 -32.27
CA SER A 11 -7.12 -6.49 -33.17
C SER A 11 -6.00 -5.49 -32.87
N ASP A 12 -6.35 -4.33 -32.31
CA ASP A 12 -5.37 -3.34 -31.88
C ASP A 12 -4.71 -3.80 -30.58
N ARG A 13 -3.43 -4.14 -30.69
CA ARG A 13 -2.62 -4.66 -29.58
C ARG A 13 -2.32 -3.60 -28.53
N SER A 14 -2.16 -2.33 -28.93
CA SER A 14 -1.94 -1.24 -27.98
C SER A 14 -3.21 -1.05 -27.15
N ALA A 15 -4.36 -0.87 -27.80
CA ALA A 15 -5.64 -0.73 -27.11
C ALA A 15 -5.98 -1.96 -26.24
N ALA A 16 -5.79 -3.17 -26.77
CA ALA A 16 -6.08 -4.41 -26.04
C ALA A 16 -5.20 -4.57 -24.78
N SER A 17 -3.91 -4.26 -24.88
CA SER A 17 -2.99 -4.29 -23.73
C SER A 17 -3.29 -3.17 -22.74
N LEU A 18 -3.64 -1.97 -23.20
CA LEU A 18 -4.03 -0.84 -22.34
C LEU A 18 -5.28 -1.19 -21.52
N ALA A 19 -6.31 -1.73 -22.16
CA ALA A 19 -7.54 -2.17 -21.47
C ALA A 19 -7.22 -3.19 -20.37
N ALA A 20 -6.36 -4.16 -20.68
CA ALA A 20 -5.94 -5.20 -19.74
C ALA A 20 -5.14 -4.60 -18.57
N CYS A 21 -4.22 -3.66 -18.84
CA CYS A 21 -3.46 -2.92 -17.83
C CYS A 21 -4.36 -2.10 -16.91
N LEU A 22 -5.30 -1.33 -17.46
CA LEU A 22 -6.28 -0.57 -16.69
C LEU A 22 -7.13 -1.49 -15.82
N ALA A 23 -7.68 -2.56 -16.38
CA ALA A 23 -8.50 -3.52 -15.64
C ALA A 23 -7.72 -4.16 -14.48
N THR A 24 -6.45 -4.50 -14.73
CA THR A 24 -5.53 -5.10 -13.77
C THR A 24 -5.19 -4.13 -12.64
N VAL A 25 -4.82 -2.88 -12.94
CA VAL A 25 -4.49 -1.86 -11.94
C VAL A 25 -5.71 -1.45 -11.11
N LEU A 26 -6.89 -1.39 -11.74
CA LEU A 26 -8.15 -1.02 -11.08
C LEU A 26 -8.85 -2.21 -10.40
N ASP A 27 -8.34 -3.43 -10.56
CA ASP A 27 -8.93 -4.67 -10.06
C ASP A 27 -10.39 -4.89 -10.53
N VAL A 28 -10.66 -4.54 -11.79
CA VAL A 28 -11.96 -4.73 -12.46
C VAL A 28 -11.85 -5.75 -13.60
N ASP A 29 -12.99 -6.14 -14.17
CA ASP A 29 -13.03 -6.97 -15.38
C ASP A 29 -12.64 -6.14 -16.61
N THR A 30 -11.97 -6.74 -17.59
CA THR A 30 -11.68 -6.04 -18.86
C THR A 30 -12.96 -5.65 -19.58
N ALA A 31 -14.06 -6.41 -19.43
CA ALA A 31 -15.37 -6.02 -19.94
C ALA A 31 -15.95 -4.75 -19.26
N ALA A 32 -15.48 -4.40 -18.05
CA ALA A 32 -15.88 -3.17 -17.37
C ALA A 32 -15.12 -1.92 -17.88
N VAL A 33 -14.00 -2.12 -18.58
CA VAL A 33 -13.31 -1.10 -19.38
C VAL A 33 -14.07 -0.96 -20.70
N ALA A 34 -15.34 -0.56 -20.61
CA ALA A 34 -16.28 -0.43 -21.73
C ALA A 34 -15.96 0.81 -22.58
N ILE A 35 -14.80 0.79 -23.22
CA ILE A 35 -14.28 1.88 -24.05
C ILE A 35 -14.22 1.41 -25.50
N ASP A 36 -14.50 2.31 -26.44
CA ASP A 36 -14.30 2.07 -27.86
C ASP A 36 -12.80 1.76 -28.11
N PRO A 37 -12.43 0.59 -28.65
CA PRO A 37 -11.04 0.25 -28.92
C PRO A 37 -10.29 1.29 -29.77
N PHE A 38 -10.99 2.00 -30.67
CA PHE A 38 -10.38 3.02 -31.53
C PHE A 38 -10.14 4.35 -30.82
N GLU A 39 -10.74 4.55 -29.64
CA GLU A 39 -10.58 5.76 -28.82
C GLU A 39 -9.85 5.48 -27.49
N LEU A 40 -9.38 4.25 -27.28
CA LEU A 40 -8.69 3.86 -26.05
C LEU A 40 -7.20 4.23 -26.12
N ASP A 41 -6.90 5.44 -25.68
CA ASP A 41 -5.54 6.01 -25.61
C ASP A 41 -5.41 6.95 -24.38
N PRO A 42 -4.26 7.03 -23.69
CA PRO A 42 -4.07 7.94 -22.54
C PRO A 42 -4.28 9.42 -22.86
N GLY A 43 -4.07 9.84 -24.10
CA GLY A 43 -4.34 11.17 -24.61
C GLY A 43 -5.83 11.42 -24.92
N SER A 44 -6.65 10.38 -25.03
CA SER A 44 -8.05 10.52 -25.43
C SER A 44 -8.93 11.12 -24.34
N GLY A 45 -9.86 11.98 -24.76
CA GLY A 45 -10.89 12.53 -23.87
C GLY A 45 -11.85 11.46 -23.34
N TYR A 46 -12.01 10.37 -24.09
CA TYR A 46 -12.90 9.26 -23.74
C TYR A 46 -12.39 8.49 -22.51
N LEU A 47 -11.13 8.04 -22.53
CA LEU A 47 -10.53 7.34 -21.39
C LEU A 47 -10.46 8.24 -20.15
N ARG A 48 -10.10 9.52 -20.34
CA ARG A 48 -10.07 10.51 -19.26
C ARG A 48 -11.45 10.73 -18.65
N GLY A 49 -12.49 10.80 -19.47
CA GLY A 49 -13.88 10.88 -19.03
C GLY A 49 -14.31 9.65 -18.22
N TRP A 50 -14.04 8.45 -18.74
CA TRP A 50 -14.37 7.18 -18.07
C TRP A 50 -13.67 7.04 -16.70
N LEU A 51 -12.41 7.46 -16.59
CA LEU A 51 -11.70 7.51 -15.30
C LEU A 51 -12.28 8.60 -14.37
N ALA A 52 -12.61 9.77 -14.90
CA ALA A 52 -13.15 10.87 -14.11
C ALA A 52 -14.51 10.54 -13.48
N GLU A 53 -15.38 9.79 -14.16
CA GLU A 53 -16.63 9.24 -13.59
C GLU A 53 -16.39 8.37 -12.35
N ARG A 54 -15.19 7.80 -12.23
CA ARG A 54 -14.74 6.98 -11.10
C ARG A 54 -13.91 7.77 -10.08
N GLY A 55 -13.82 9.09 -10.24
CA GLY A 55 -12.99 9.95 -9.39
C GLY A 55 -11.49 9.72 -9.58
N LEU A 56 -11.08 9.22 -10.75
CA LEU A 56 -9.70 8.88 -11.09
C LEU A 56 -9.20 9.71 -12.27
N GLY A 57 -7.88 9.77 -12.43
CA GLY A 57 -7.20 10.43 -13.54
C GLY A 57 -5.85 9.78 -13.85
N LEU A 58 -5.38 10.01 -15.06
CA LEU A 58 -4.04 9.62 -15.51
C LEU A 58 -3.06 10.76 -15.23
N VAL A 59 -2.05 10.47 -14.43
CA VAL A 59 -0.93 11.38 -14.16
C VAL A 59 0.26 10.90 -14.99
N PRO A 60 0.72 11.68 -15.97
CA PRO A 60 1.88 11.31 -16.78
C PRO A 60 3.14 11.23 -15.91
N VAL A 61 4.04 10.32 -16.28
CA VAL A 61 5.35 10.15 -15.67
C VAL A 61 6.39 10.75 -16.60
N ASP A 62 7.07 11.82 -16.14
CA ASP A 62 8.03 12.57 -16.97
C ASP A 62 9.29 11.76 -17.32
N ASP A 63 9.78 10.91 -16.41
CA ASP A 63 10.95 10.04 -16.58
C ASP A 63 10.61 8.61 -16.14
N PRO A 64 10.01 7.78 -17.01
CA PRO A 64 9.58 6.42 -16.67
C PRO A 64 10.71 5.51 -16.14
N GLU A 65 11.94 5.66 -16.63
CA GLU A 65 13.08 4.81 -16.24
C GLU A 65 13.58 5.15 -14.83
N GLY A 66 13.64 6.45 -14.50
CA GLY A 66 14.02 6.95 -13.18
C GLY A 66 12.88 6.99 -12.16
N PHE A 67 11.64 6.68 -12.57
CA PHE A 67 10.47 6.82 -11.73
C PHE A 67 10.26 5.63 -10.78
N GLY A 68 10.12 5.95 -9.49
CA GLY A 68 9.74 5.00 -8.45
C GLY A 68 8.41 5.41 -7.81
N TRP A 69 7.49 4.46 -7.70
CA TRP A 69 6.15 4.70 -7.17
C TRP A 69 5.72 3.59 -6.23
N ALA A 70 5.04 3.97 -5.14
CA ALA A 70 4.51 3.04 -4.16
C ALA A 70 3.17 2.43 -4.61
N GLY A 71 3.15 1.86 -5.82
CA GLY A 71 1.96 1.24 -6.43
C GLY A 71 2.23 0.78 -7.87
N PRO A 72 1.35 -0.05 -8.44
CA PRO A 72 1.41 -0.38 -9.86
C PRO A 72 1.08 0.86 -10.69
N TRP A 73 1.77 1.01 -11.82
CA TRP A 73 1.48 2.02 -12.83
C TRP A 73 1.59 1.37 -14.21
N ILE A 74 1.12 2.06 -15.24
CA ILE A 74 1.13 1.52 -16.61
C ILE A 74 2.22 2.22 -17.42
N ALA A 75 2.89 1.47 -18.28
CA ALA A 75 3.89 2.02 -19.17
C ALA A 75 3.80 1.41 -20.55
N ALA A 76 4.16 2.18 -21.57
CA ALA A 76 4.29 1.70 -22.94
C ALA A 76 5.70 1.19 -23.18
N ILE A 77 5.80 0.05 -23.88
CA ILE A 77 7.05 -0.54 -24.36
C ILE A 77 6.94 -0.83 -25.86
N PRO A 78 8.07 -0.88 -26.60
CA PRO A 78 8.05 -1.26 -28.01
C PRO A 78 7.36 -2.62 -28.25
N ASP A 79 6.54 -2.70 -29.29
CA ASP A 79 5.98 -3.98 -29.76
C ASP A 79 6.87 -4.62 -30.84
N HIS A 80 6.42 -5.73 -31.43
CA HIS A 80 7.14 -6.39 -32.53
C HIS A 80 7.32 -5.50 -33.76
N ASP A 81 6.36 -4.62 -34.00
CA ASP A 81 6.46 -3.56 -35.00
C ASP A 81 7.19 -2.36 -34.38
N PRO A 82 8.32 -1.89 -34.95
CA PRO A 82 9.08 -0.76 -34.41
C PRO A 82 8.31 0.55 -34.28
N GLU A 83 7.24 0.73 -35.07
CA GLU A 83 6.38 1.93 -34.99
C GLU A 83 5.22 1.76 -34.00
N ALA A 84 5.03 0.55 -33.45
CA ALA A 84 3.97 0.24 -32.51
C ALA A 84 4.50 0.05 -31.09
N HIS A 85 3.60 0.28 -30.12
CA HIS A 85 3.86 0.00 -28.72
C HIS A 85 2.74 -0.86 -28.13
N ARG A 86 3.02 -1.46 -26.98
CA ARG A 86 2.02 -2.11 -26.13
C ARG A 86 2.19 -1.68 -24.69
N TRP A 87 1.12 -1.82 -23.92
CA TRP A 87 1.08 -1.43 -22.53
C TRP A 87 1.41 -2.61 -21.61
N VAL A 88 2.12 -2.30 -20.54
CA VAL A 88 2.47 -3.24 -19.48
C VAL A 88 2.19 -2.62 -18.12
N VAL A 89 2.01 -3.48 -17.11
CA VAL A 89 1.99 -3.02 -15.72
C VAL A 89 3.39 -3.10 -15.14
N VAL A 90 3.82 -1.99 -14.56
CA VAL A 90 5.15 -1.80 -13.99
C VAL A 90 5.04 -1.47 -12.50
N PHE A 91 6.08 -1.82 -11.76
CA PHE A 91 6.19 -1.54 -10.33
C PHE A 91 7.66 -1.36 -9.93
N GLY A 92 7.94 -0.41 -9.05
CA GLY A 92 9.27 -0.24 -8.46
C GLY A 92 9.32 0.90 -7.43
N ASN A 93 9.92 0.64 -6.28
CA ASN A 93 10.22 1.66 -5.26
C ASN A 93 11.37 1.18 -4.34
N PRO A 94 12.55 1.84 -4.36
CA PRO A 94 12.93 2.94 -5.26
C PRO A 94 13.06 2.46 -6.72
N ALA A 95 13.25 3.40 -7.65
CA ALA A 95 13.58 3.12 -9.04
C ALA A 95 14.86 2.24 -9.18
N PRO A 96 15.03 1.50 -10.30
CA PRO A 96 14.15 1.45 -11.48
C PRO A 96 12.94 0.53 -11.30
N ALA A 97 11.84 0.84 -12.00
CA ALA A 97 10.68 -0.04 -12.06
C ALA A 97 10.88 -1.22 -13.02
N GLY A 98 10.35 -2.38 -12.65
CA GLY A 98 10.32 -3.57 -13.49
C GLY A 98 8.94 -3.82 -14.06
N VAL A 99 8.88 -4.54 -15.19
CA VAL A 99 7.61 -5.08 -15.71
C VAL A 99 7.17 -6.20 -14.78
N VAL A 100 5.99 -6.06 -14.19
CA VAL A 100 5.37 -7.09 -13.32
C VAL A 100 4.26 -7.85 -14.03
N TRP A 101 3.80 -7.36 -15.19
CA TRP A 101 2.87 -8.07 -16.03
C TRP A 101 2.79 -7.48 -17.45
N ASP A 102 2.92 -8.35 -18.46
CA ASP A 102 2.70 -8.04 -19.89
C ASP A 102 1.45 -8.81 -20.37
N PRO A 103 0.32 -8.13 -20.65
CA PRO A 103 -0.93 -8.77 -21.05
C PRO A 103 -0.82 -9.62 -22.32
N LEU A 104 0.10 -9.28 -23.22
CA LEU A 104 0.29 -9.96 -24.50
C LEU A 104 1.39 -11.01 -24.44
N ARG A 105 2.12 -11.09 -23.32
CA ARG A 105 3.12 -12.12 -23.02
C ARG A 105 2.97 -12.59 -21.57
N PRO A 106 1.88 -13.29 -21.23
CA PRO A 106 1.60 -13.70 -19.86
C PRO A 106 2.66 -14.64 -19.27
N ASP A 107 3.42 -15.34 -20.12
CA ASP A 107 4.53 -16.23 -19.71
C ASP A 107 5.85 -15.48 -19.48
N ARG A 108 5.92 -14.16 -19.74
CA ARG A 108 7.12 -13.35 -19.47
C ARG A 108 7.34 -13.30 -17.95
N GLN A 109 8.52 -13.71 -17.51
CA GLN A 109 8.93 -13.53 -16.12
C GLN A 109 9.19 -12.06 -15.80
N ASP A 110 8.91 -11.66 -14.56
CA ASP A 110 9.23 -10.33 -14.05
C ASP A 110 10.70 -10.00 -14.32
N GLY A 111 10.95 -8.80 -14.80
CA GLY A 111 12.27 -8.37 -15.20
C GLY A 111 12.34 -6.87 -15.45
N PRO A 112 13.56 -6.33 -15.67
CA PRO A 112 13.69 -4.93 -16.06
C PRO A 112 12.87 -4.68 -17.32
N ALA A 113 12.26 -3.50 -17.39
CA ALA A 113 11.79 -3.00 -18.67
C ALA A 113 13.03 -2.66 -19.50
N ASP A 114 13.10 -3.21 -20.71
CA ASP A 114 14.25 -2.99 -21.61
C ASP A 114 14.28 -1.54 -22.11
N GLU A 115 13.10 -0.95 -22.31
CA GLU A 115 12.86 0.44 -22.74
C GLU A 115 11.44 0.83 -22.32
N LEU A 116 11.26 2.02 -21.72
CA LEU A 116 9.95 2.57 -21.35
C LEU A 116 9.70 3.85 -22.13
N LEU A 117 8.72 3.82 -23.04
CA LEU A 117 8.43 4.93 -23.95
C LEU A 117 7.65 6.05 -23.26
N GLU A 118 6.63 5.68 -22.48
CA GLU A 118 5.83 6.60 -21.67
C GLU A 118 5.18 5.88 -20.50
N GLY A 119 4.68 6.63 -19.52
CA GLY A 119 4.14 6.09 -18.28
C GLY A 119 3.01 6.91 -17.70
N TYR A 120 2.05 6.24 -17.06
CA TYR A 120 0.96 6.89 -16.34
C TYR A 120 0.70 6.22 -14.99
N VAL A 121 0.58 7.04 -13.96
CA VAL A 121 0.01 6.65 -12.68
C VAL A 121 -1.49 6.90 -12.73
N ILE A 122 -2.29 5.90 -12.36
CA ILE A 122 -3.72 6.07 -12.14
C ILE A 122 -3.92 6.55 -10.71
N ALA A 123 -4.34 7.80 -10.55
CA ALA A 123 -4.49 8.45 -9.25
C ALA A 123 -5.89 9.05 -9.10
N GLN A 124 -6.28 9.42 -7.89
CA GLN A 124 -7.56 10.11 -7.67
C GLN A 124 -7.55 11.50 -8.33
N LEU A 125 -8.57 11.80 -9.13
CA LEU A 125 -8.82 13.14 -9.66
C LEU A 125 -9.24 14.00 -8.47
N ALA A 126 -8.44 14.98 -8.08
CA ALA A 126 -8.74 15.81 -6.91
C ALA A 126 -9.37 17.16 -7.29
N PRO A 127 -10.71 17.28 -7.45
CA PRO A 127 -11.37 18.56 -7.27
C PRO A 127 -11.66 18.87 -5.79
N ARG A 128 -11.55 17.89 -4.87
CA ARG A 128 -11.58 18.11 -3.41
C ARG A 128 -10.73 17.10 -2.65
N LEU A 129 -9.83 17.62 -1.85
CA LEU A 129 -9.23 16.97 -0.69
C LEU A 129 -10.36 16.72 0.34
N GLU A 130 -11.11 15.62 0.23
CA GLU A 130 -12.11 15.21 1.24
C GLU A 130 -12.44 13.72 1.04
N VAL A 131 -12.05 12.82 1.94
CA VAL A 131 -12.72 12.66 3.23
C VAL A 131 -11.79 12.99 4.39
N LYS A 132 -11.85 14.24 4.86
CA LYS A 132 -11.79 14.43 6.32
C LYS A 132 -13.01 13.71 6.85
N ARG A 133 -12.84 12.67 7.67
CA ARG A 133 -13.85 12.32 8.68
C ARG A 133 -13.88 13.43 9.73
N ARG A 134 -14.23 14.66 9.34
CA ARG A 134 -14.66 15.69 10.28
C ARG A 134 -16.12 15.45 10.57
N GLY A 135 -16.39 14.87 11.74
CA GLY A 135 -17.76 14.63 12.17
C GLY A 135 -17.92 13.88 13.48
N ARG A 136 -16.84 13.35 14.08
CA ARG A 136 -16.84 12.97 15.49
C ARG A 136 -15.81 13.84 16.19
N ALA A 137 -15.99 14.13 17.47
CA ALA A 137 -14.84 14.48 18.30
C ALA A 137 -13.73 13.43 18.02
N ALA A 138 -12.46 13.79 18.20
CA ALA A 138 -11.40 12.79 18.11
C ALA A 138 -11.59 11.81 19.27
N GLU A 139 -12.49 10.85 19.07
CA GLU A 139 -12.84 9.87 20.08
C GLU A 139 -11.58 9.07 20.34
N PRO A 140 -11.27 8.82 21.61
CA PRO A 140 -10.20 7.91 21.96
C PRO A 140 -10.39 6.57 21.24
N GLY A 141 -9.35 6.11 20.57
CA GLY A 141 -9.27 4.70 20.19
C GLY A 141 -8.94 3.82 21.39
N THR A 142 -8.93 2.51 21.19
CA THR A 142 -8.53 1.53 22.20
C THR A 142 -7.51 0.57 21.63
N ILE A 143 -6.49 0.20 22.41
CA ILE A 143 -5.56 -0.87 22.05
C ILE A 143 -6.29 -2.22 22.14
N THR A 144 -6.37 -2.94 21.03
CA THR A 144 -7.03 -4.26 20.96
C THR A 144 -6.04 -5.41 21.06
N ALA A 145 -4.80 -5.22 20.62
CA ALA A 145 -3.74 -6.20 20.75
C ALA A 145 -2.36 -5.53 20.80
N ILE A 146 -1.44 -6.13 21.54
CA ILE A 146 -0.02 -5.78 21.54
C ILE A 146 0.75 -7.02 21.09
N VAL A 147 1.60 -6.84 20.09
CA VAL A 147 2.32 -7.92 19.42
C VAL A 147 3.81 -7.60 19.41
N VAL A 148 4.60 -8.56 19.87
CA VAL A 148 6.07 -8.46 19.85
C VAL A 148 6.65 -9.66 19.13
N ALA A 149 7.86 -9.51 18.62
CA ALA A 149 8.65 -10.65 18.14
C ALA A 149 10.08 -10.57 18.67
N PRO A 150 10.65 -11.66 19.19
CA PRO A 150 11.97 -11.64 19.82
C PRO A 150 13.12 -11.39 18.83
N ASP A 151 12.92 -11.73 17.55
CA ASP A 151 13.92 -11.60 16.50
C ASP A 151 13.32 -11.34 15.09
N ALA A 152 14.15 -10.97 14.13
CA ALA A 152 13.78 -10.86 12.71
C ALA A 152 13.27 -12.20 12.17
N GLY A 153 12.12 -12.17 11.50
CA GLY A 153 11.49 -13.37 10.95
C GLY A 153 10.85 -14.32 11.98
N ALA A 154 11.18 -14.19 13.27
CA ALA A 154 10.61 -15.03 14.32
C ALA A 154 9.07 -14.91 14.38
N PRO A 155 8.36 -15.95 14.85
CA PRO A 155 6.94 -15.87 15.15
C PRO A 155 6.63 -14.70 16.07
N CYS A 156 5.61 -13.92 15.72
CA CYS A 156 5.10 -12.88 16.59
C CYS A 156 4.20 -13.51 17.66
N VAL A 157 4.17 -12.90 18.85
CA VAL A 157 3.32 -13.31 19.97
C VAL A 157 2.55 -12.12 20.50
N GLU A 158 1.31 -12.36 20.92
CA GLU A 158 0.53 -11.36 21.65
C GLU A 158 0.96 -11.31 23.11
N VAL A 159 1.03 -10.09 23.65
CA VAL A 159 1.32 -9.83 25.06
C VAL A 159 0.24 -8.91 25.64
N PRO A 160 -0.11 -9.05 26.94
CA PRO A 160 -1.14 -8.22 27.55
C PRO A 160 -0.70 -6.77 27.79
N HIS A 161 0.61 -6.55 27.94
CA HIS A 161 1.24 -5.24 28.13
C HIS A 161 2.68 -5.25 27.60
N ALA A 162 3.23 -4.06 27.36
CA ALA A 162 4.63 -3.86 26.99
C ALA A 162 5.14 -2.48 27.42
N LEU A 163 6.44 -2.37 27.70
CA LEU A 163 7.11 -1.10 27.92
C LEU A 163 7.52 -0.46 26.59
N ALA A 164 7.03 0.75 26.31
CA ALA A 164 7.41 1.57 25.17
C ALA A 164 8.64 2.43 25.52
N ILE A 165 9.75 2.23 24.81
CA ILE A 165 11.05 2.87 25.08
C ILE A 165 11.35 3.90 23.99
N PRO A 166 11.56 5.20 24.34
CA PRO A 166 11.85 6.26 23.37
C PRO A 166 13.03 5.94 22.46
N GLY A 167 12.85 6.15 21.15
CA GLY A 167 13.89 5.93 20.14
C GLY A 167 14.34 4.48 19.98
N ARG A 168 13.63 3.52 20.59
CA ARG A 168 13.97 2.09 20.55
C ARG A 168 12.80 1.22 20.11
N GLY A 169 11.62 1.40 20.71
CA GLY A 169 10.43 0.59 20.45
C GLY A 169 9.94 -0.15 21.68
N LEU A 170 9.19 -1.24 21.48
CA LEU A 170 8.64 -2.03 22.58
C LEU A 170 9.66 -3.00 23.17
N GLU A 171 9.72 -3.09 24.49
CA GLU A 171 10.51 -4.10 25.19
C GLU A 171 10.12 -5.51 24.72
N GLY A 172 11.12 -6.37 24.51
CA GLY A 172 10.94 -7.72 23.97
C GLY A 172 10.77 -7.78 22.45
N ASP A 173 10.62 -6.65 21.74
CA ASP A 173 10.55 -6.62 20.28
C ASP A 173 11.94 -6.51 19.62
N ARG A 174 12.07 -7.18 18.48
CA ARG A 174 13.24 -7.22 17.59
C ARG A 174 13.75 -5.83 17.22
N TYR A 175 12.87 -4.84 17.05
CA TYR A 175 13.29 -3.48 16.68
C TYR A 175 13.93 -2.75 17.86
N ALA A 176 13.42 -2.93 19.08
CA ALA A 176 14.02 -2.38 20.30
C ALA A 176 15.40 -2.97 20.65
N ALA A 177 15.65 -4.18 20.17
CA ALA A 177 16.95 -4.84 20.25
C ALA A 177 17.88 -4.56 19.07
N GLY A 178 17.46 -3.75 18.08
CA GLY A 178 18.24 -3.47 16.87
C GLY A 178 18.42 -4.66 15.93
N ARG A 179 17.64 -5.73 16.12
CA ARG A 179 17.71 -6.98 15.34
C ARG A 179 16.66 -7.09 14.25
N GLY A 180 15.77 -6.11 14.12
CA GLY A 180 14.73 -6.11 13.10
C GLY A 180 15.30 -5.99 11.69
N THR A 181 14.56 -6.52 10.71
CA THR A 181 14.94 -6.53 9.29
C THR A 181 15.31 -5.15 8.74
N PHE A 182 14.73 -4.08 9.31
CA PHE A 182 14.95 -2.69 8.91
C PHE A 182 15.72 -1.84 9.95
N SER A 183 16.38 -2.47 10.92
CA SER A 183 17.09 -1.77 12.01
C SER A 183 18.36 -1.05 11.58
N ARG A 184 18.91 -1.32 10.38
CA ARG A 184 20.14 -0.70 9.86
C ARG A 184 19.93 0.64 9.13
N GLY A 185 18.69 1.08 8.95
CA GLY A 185 18.39 2.30 8.19
C GLY A 185 18.35 3.56 9.06
N THR A 186 18.83 4.68 8.52
CA THR A 186 18.67 6.02 9.12
C THR A 186 17.25 6.56 8.88
N GLY A 187 16.70 7.33 9.83
CA GLY A 187 15.40 8.03 9.70
C GLY A 187 14.33 7.71 10.77
N TYR A 188 13.18 8.38 10.65
CA TYR A 188 12.06 8.36 11.60
C TYR A 188 10.98 7.30 11.27
N GLY A 189 10.12 7.00 12.25
CA GLY A 189 8.98 6.08 12.14
C GLY A 189 9.38 4.61 12.28
N ARG A 190 10.27 4.30 13.23
CA ARG A 190 10.80 2.95 13.42
C ARG A 190 10.55 2.36 14.81
N ASP A 191 10.20 3.18 15.79
CA ASP A 191 10.04 2.71 17.16
C ASP A 191 8.82 1.80 17.30
N ILE A 192 7.69 2.19 16.70
CA ILE A 192 6.45 1.43 16.85
C ILE A 192 5.60 1.48 15.58
N THR A 193 4.88 0.40 15.32
CA THR A 193 3.91 0.32 14.21
C THR A 193 2.53 -0.03 14.74
N LEU A 194 1.50 0.66 14.23
CA LEU A 194 0.10 0.47 14.60
C LEU A 194 -0.70 0.00 13.38
N VAL A 195 -1.83 -0.68 13.60
CA VAL A 195 -2.81 -1.05 12.57
C VAL A 195 -4.23 -0.96 13.13
N GLU A 196 -5.20 -0.59 12.29
CA GLU A 196 -6.62 -0.56 12.67
C GLU A 196 -7.21 -1.97 12.60
N GLU A 197 -7.87 -2.40 13.68
CA GLU A 197 -8.56 -3.70 13.75
C GLU A 197 -9.68 -3.75 12.70
N GLU A 198 -10.31 -2.62 12.40
CA GLU A 198 -11.31 -2.48 11.34
C GLU A 198 -10.75 -2.88 9.97
N LEU A 199 -9.48 -2.53 9.67
CA LEU A 199 -8.83 -2.90 8.42
C LEU A 199 -8.51 -4.40 8.37
N LEU A 200 -8.10 -4.97 9.51
CA LEU A 200 -7.89 -6.42 9.62
C LEU A 200 -9.21 -7.19 9.47
N ALA A 201 -10.30 -6.68 10.04
CA ALA A 201 -11.62 -7.27 9.93
C ALA A 201 -12.13 -7.28 8.47
N VAL A 202 -11.93 -6.20 7.72
CA VAL A 202 -12.24 -6.16 6.28
C VAL A 202 -11.46 -7.25 5.52
N ALA A 203 -10.16 -7.41 5.77
CA ALA A 203 -9.37 -8.46 5.13
C ALA A 203 -9.92 -9.87 5.43
N ARG A 204 -10.40 -10.12 6.65
CA ARG A 204 -11.03 -11.39 7.03
C ARG A 204 -12.34 -11.63 6.27
N VAL A 205 -13.16 -10.58 6.09
CA VAL A 205 -14.39 -10.65 5.29
C VAL A 205 -14.07 -10.98 3.82
N ASP A 206 -12.97 -10.45 3.30
CA ASP A 206 -12.46 -10.72 1.94
C ASP A 206 -11.78 -12.11 1.81
N GLY A 207 -11.90 -12.97 2.83
CA GLY A 207 -11.38 -14.34 2.83
C GLY A 207 -9.90 -14.48 3.19
N LEU A 208 -9.25 -13.39 3.65
CA LEU A 208 -7.85 -13.40 4.08
C LEU A 208 -7.79 -13.42 5.62
N PRO A 209 -7.43 -14.55 6.25
CA PRO A 209 -7.42 -14.65 7.71
C PRO A 209 -6.22 -13.89 8.29
N ILE A 210 -6.33 -12.57 8.41
CA ILE A 210 -5.28 -11.69 8.95
C ILE A 210 -5.67 -11.23 10.35
N THR A 211 -4.98 -11.76 11.34
CA THR A 211 -5.00 -11.38 12.75
C THR A 211 -3.94 -10.31 13.03
N PRO A 212 -3.97 -9.65 14.21
CA PRO A 212 -2.90 -8.75 14.64
C PRO A 212 -1.50 -9.40 14.55
N VAL A 213 -1.38 -10.66 14.97
CA VAL A 213 -0.14 -11.45 14.85
C VAL A 213 0.33 -11.57 13.40
N GLN A 214 -0.57 -11.88 12.47
CA GLN A 214 -0.25 -12.07 11.06
C GLN A 214 0.05 -10.74 10.34
N ALA A 215 -0.56 -9.63 10.79
CA ALA A 215 -0.22 -8.28 10.31
C ALA A 215 1.22 -7.89 10.69
N ARG A 216 1.79 -8.52 11.74
CA ARG A 216 3.15 -8.29 12.25
C ARG A 216 3.41 -6.80 12.57
N ARG A 217 2.38 -6.12 13.07
CA ARG A 217 2.42 -4.75 13.58
C ARG A 217 2.42 -4.80 15.10
N ASN A 218 3.15 -3.90 15.76
CA ASN A 218 3.28 -3.93 17.20
C ASN A 218 1.97 -3.71 17.97
N VAL A 219 1.07 -2.89 17.45
CA VAL A 219 -0.18 -2.56 18.14
C VAL A 219 -1.34 -2.60 17.16
N ALA A 220 -2.41 -3.30 17.53
CA ALA A 220 -3.71 -3.15 16.87
C ALA A 220 -4.58 -2.21 17.71
N VAL A 221 -5.33 -1.33 17.05
CA VAL A 221 -6.21 -0.35 17.68
C VAL A 221 -7.59 -0.39 17.04
N SER A 222 -8.62 0.03 17.78
CA SER A 222 -9.98 0.21 17.26
C SER A 222 -10.52 1.59 17.58
N GLY A 223 -11.51 2.04 16.82
CA GLY A 223 -12.25 3.28 17.08
C GLY A 223 -11.53 4.57 16.69
N ILE A 224 -10.32 4.50 16.13
CA ILE A 224 -9.52 5.65 15.70
C ILE A 224 -8.96 5.43 14.29
N VAL A 225 -8.97 6.50 13.48
CA VAL A 225 -8.37 6.51 12.14
C VAL A 225 -6.89 6.87 12.28
N LEU A 226 -5.99 5.95 11.95
CA LEU A 226 -4.55 6.14 12.15
C LEU A 226 -3.94 7.13 11.16
N ASP A 227 -4.54 7.31 9.99
CA ASP A 227 -4.11 8.31 9.01
C ASP A 227 -4.22 9.75 9.55
N ASP A 228 -5.20 10.02 10.42
CA ASP A 228 -5.38 11.33 11.05
C ASP A 228 -4.27 11.65 12.08
N LEU A 229 -3.45 10.67 12.47
CA LEU A 229 -2.32 10.82 13.40
C LEU A 229 -1.00 11.12 12.69
N ILE A 230 -0.96 11.12 11.36
CA ILE A 230 0.27 11.40 10.61
C ILE A 230 0.68 12.86 10.82
N GLY A 231 1.89 13.07 11.35
CA GLY A 231 2.40 14.40 11.71
C GLY A 231 1.97 14.88 13.09
N GLU A 232 1.04 14.19 13.75
CA GLU A 232 0.45 14.58 15.03
C GLU A 232 1.03 13.78 16.20
N ARG A 233 0.99 14.39 17.39
CA ARG A 233 1.32 13.70 18.65
C ARG A 233 0.08 13.00 19.18
N PHE A 234 0.27 11.87 19.84
CA PHE A 234 -0.82 11.14 20.48
C PHE A 234 -0.32 10.36 21.70
N LEU A 235 -1.22 10.12 22.64
CA LEU A 235 -1.02 9.19 23.74
C LEU A 235 -1.40 7.79 23.26
N LEU A 236 -0.58 6.82 23.64
CA LEU A 236 -0.81 5.39 23.49
C LEU A 236 -0.61 4.78 24.87
N GLY A 237 -1.71 4.49 25.58
CA GLY A 237 -1.63 4.22 27.02
C GLY A 237 -0.95 5.38 27.75
N THR A 238 0.14 5.09 28.46
CA THR A 238 0.94 6.12 29.14
C THR A 238 2.10 6.68 28.30
N ALA A 239 2.38 6.08 27.14
CA ALA A 239 3.44 6.53 26.24
C ALA A 239 2.97 7.68 25.33
N GLU A 240 3.89 8.57 24.95
CA GLU A 240 3.61 9.60 23.94
C GLU A 240 4.35 9.29 22.64
N CYS A 241 3.61 9.29 21.54
CA CYS A 241 4.11 8.99 20.21
C CYS A 241 3.89 10.16 19.24
N ILE A 242 4.65 10.18 18.15
CA ILE A 242 4.39 11.05 16.99
C ILE A 242 4.22 10.18 15.73
N GLY A 243 3.10 10.34 15.04
CA GLY A 243 2.84 9.64 13.79
C GLY A 243 3.72 10.18 12.67
N ARG A 244 4.31 9.29 11.87
CA ARG A 244 5.28 9.68 10.83
C ARG A 244 4.78 9.44 9.42
N ARG A 245 4.33 8.22 9.14
CA ARG A 245 3.95 7.80 7.78
C ARG A 245 3.17 6.50 7.82
N ARG A 246 2.50 6.19 6.71
CA ARG A 246 1.87 4.88 6.52
C ARG A 246 2.88 3.73 6.61
N CYS A 247 2.44 2.62 7.16
CA CYS A 247 3.22 1.40 7.30
C CYS A 247 2.91 0.45 6.14
N GLU A 248 3.28 0.86 4.93
CA GLU A 248 3.00 0.06 3.73
C GLU A 248 3.65 -1.34 3.80
N PRO A 249 2.94 -2.38 3.32
CA PRO A 249 3.46 -3.74 3.34
C PRO A 249 4.58 -3.91 2.30
N CYS A 250 5.52 -4.83 2.55
CA CYS A 250 6.69 -5.05 1.70
C CYS A 250 6.88 -6.54 1.38
N ALA A 251 7.72 -6.85 0.38
CA ALA A 251 7.99 -8.24 -0.02
C ALA A 251 8.46 -9.15 1.13
N HIS A 252 9.14 -8.59 2.15
CA HIS A 252 9.50 -9.34 3.35
C HIS A 252 8.28 -9.79 4.16
N LEU A 253 7.23 -8.96 4.27
CA LEU A 253 5.97 -9.32 4.91
C LEU A 253 5.26 -10.43 4.14
N GLN A 254 5.28 -10.38 2.80
CA GLN A 254 4.69 -11.43 1.96
C GLN A 254 5.30 -12.81 2.20
N ARG A 255 6.60 -12.89 2.51
CA ARG A 255 7.29 -14.15 2.80
C ARG A 255 6.95 -14.74 4.16
N LEU A 256 6.56 -13.91 5.13
CA LEU A 256 6.30 -14.32 6.51
C LEU A 256 4.81 -14.46 6.83
N GLY A 257 3.96 -13.79 6.05
CA GLY A 257 2.51 -13.79 6.23
C GLY A 257 1.79 -14.79 5.33
N PRO A 258 0.46 -14.91 5.48
CA PRO A 258 -0.35 -15.71 4.59
C PRO A 258 -0.31 -15.19 3.14
N PRO A 259 -0.60 -16.05 2.14
CA PRO A 259 -0.81 -15.61 0.76
C PRO A 259 -1.80 -14.45 0.69
N GLY A 260 -1.49 -13.42 -0.11
CA GLY A 260 -2.37 -12.25 -0.27
C GLY A 260 -2.23 -11.14 0.78
N ILE A 261 -1.35 -11.27 1.78
CA ILE A 261 -1.15 -10.24 2.82
C ILE A 261 -0.76 -8.87 2.26
N LEU A 262 0.01 -8.81 1.16
CA LEU A 262 0.30 -7.53 0.50
C LEU A 262 -0.97 -6.85 0.01
N ARG A 263 -1.86 -7.60 -0.67
CA ARG A 263 -3.11 -7.06 -1.23
C ARG A 263 -4.02 -6.55 -0.12
N ALA A 264 -4.12 -7.29 0.98
CA ALA A 264 -4.96 -6.90 2.10
C ALA A 264 -4.53 -5.60 2.78
N LEU A 265 -3.21 -5.35 2.82
CA LEU A 265 -2.63 -4.26 3.60
C LEU A 265 -2.14 -3.09 2.73
N VAL A 266 -2.21 -3.17 1.39
CA VAL A 266 -1.79 -2.05 0.53
C VAL A 266 -2.70 -0.86 0.80
N HIS A 267 -2.11 0.31 1.09
CA HIS A 267 -2.81 1.52 1.56
C HIS A 267 -3.60 1.37 2.86
N ARG A 268 -3.50 0.21 3.53
CA ARG A 268 -4.19 -0.17 4.77
C ARG A 268 -3.23 -0.72 5.81
N GLY A 269 -1.93 -0.50 5.61
CA GLY A 269 -0.86 -1.13 6.40
C GLY A 269 -0.68 -0.54 7.80
N GLY A 270 -1.43 0.53 8.11
CA GLY A 270 -1.44 1.23 9.39
C GLY A 270 -0.40 2.35 9.48
N LEU A 271 0.06 2.67 10.69
CA LEU A 271 0.91 3.82 10.98
C LEU A 271 2.29 3.40 11.48
N ARG A 272 3.32 4.11 11.06
CA ARG A 272 4.65 4.13 11.68
C ARG A 272 4.77 5.36 12.56
N ALA A 273 5.22 5.19 13.79
CA ALA A 273 5.40 6.27 14.75
C ALA A 273 6.74 6.16 15.48
N ASP A 274 7.17 7.29 16.06
CA ASP A 274 8.27 7.34 17.01
C ASP A 274 7.73 7.53 18.43
N ILE A 275 8.36 6.87 19.40
CA ILE A 275 8.06 7.05 20.82
C ILE A 275 8.87 8.23 21.30
N VAL A 276 8.18 9.30 21.71
CA VAL A 276 8.80 10.55 22.19
C VAL A 276 8.96 10.53 23.70
N VAL A 277 7.96 10.01 24.41
CA VAL A 277 8.00 9.79 25.87
C VAL A 277 7.63 8.34 26.14
N GLY A 278 8.46 7.68 26.95
CA GLY A 278 8.27 6.27 27.27
C GLY A 278 7.11 6.07 28.22
N GLY A 279 6.57 4.85 28.24
CA GLY A 279 5.45 4.49 29.10
C GLY A 279 5.07 3.03 28.94
N GLU A 280 4.31 2.52 29.88
CA GLU A 280 3.67 1.21 29.77
C GLU A 280 2.38 1.33 28.94
N ILE A 281 2.16 0.32 28.10
CA ILE A 281 0.94 0.16 27.31
C ILE A 281 0.33 -1.21 27.60
N ALA A 282 -0.99 -1.28 27.73
CA ALA A 282 -1.74 -2.50 27.94
C ALA A 282 -2.93 -2.62 26.97
N VAL A 283 -3.36 -3.85 26.70
CA VAL A 283 -4.62 -4.08 25.96
C VAL A 283 -5.78 -3.46 26.74
N GLY A 284 -6.61 -2.67 26.05
CA GLY A 284 -7.69 -1.88 26.65
C GLY A 284 -7.32 -0.42 26.91
N ASP A 285 -6.04 -0.05 26.83
CA ASP A 285 -5.61 1.35 26.97
C ASP A 285 -6.13 2.24 25.84
N LEU A 286 -6.24 3.53 26.12
CA LEU A 286 -6.71 4.51 25.15
C LEU A 286 -5.62 4.99 24.19
N VAL A 287 -6.06 5.37 22.99
CA VAL A 287 -5.27 6.08 21.99
C VAL A 287 -5.88 7.46 21.80
N VAL A 288 -5.19 8.52 22.22
CA VAL A 288 -5.77 9.87 22.30
C VAL A 288 -4.90 10.88 21.55
N PRO A 289 -5.41 11.57 20.51
CA PRO A 289 -4.67 12.65 19.87
C PRO A 289 -4.34 13.79 20.84
N LYS A 290 -3.09 14.24 20.87
CA LYS A 290 -2.66 15.45 21.57
C LYS A 290 -2.78 16.62 20.60
N ARG A 291 -3.84 17.43 20.75
CA ARG A 291 -3.98 18.71 20.04
C ARG A 291 -3.13 19.80 20.67
#